data_AF-A0A7V8Z5Z3-F1
#
_entry.id   AF-A0A7V8Z5Z3-F1
#
_cell.length_a   1.000
_cell.length_b   1.000
_cell.length_c   1.000
_cell.angle_alpha   90.00
_cell.angle_beta   90.00
_cell.angle_gamma   90.00
#
_symmetry.space_group_name_H-M   'P 1'
#
loop_
_entity.id
_entity.type
_entity.pdbx_description
1 polymer ?
#
loop_
_entity_poly.entity_id
_entity_poly.type
_entity_poly.pdbx_seq_one_letter_code
_entity_poly.pdbx_strand_id
1 'polypeptide(L)'
;APTTATENRQLVDRLLAGTNRRLDASSAIQQARVLDGKARLTAVIPPVSDQLSVTLRKYTVADETLASLVERRSLPDAAAGFLWALAQAAASVLFSGPTGAGKTTAMSAFLRAVPDDMCIRMCEEVRELHIPLSLHSSFYEASTVAMDGGRRYSLRDLIKVCLAQRVDLLCVGEVRGEEAYELTRAVNAGCGFTCTIHANSAREALSALVENSLKAGENIPESVARRSFARGIDVVVHLDRRLGSGGTGPNRQVGEILAVAPSLAEDFTTEPIFARTQRNAPMEWTGTMPQPELTRKIDELLPEGATTKDLLAGEWRPHL
;
A
#
# COMPACT_ATOMS: atom_id res chain seq x y z
N ALA A 1 19.81 29.77 10.46
CA ALA A 1 18.44 29.24 10.57
C ALA A 1 17.48 30.38 10.26
N PRO A 2 16.32 30.19 9.61
CA PRO A 2 15.34 31.26 9.50
C PRO A 2 14.87 31.61 10.92
N THR A 3 14.99 32.89 11.28
CA THR A 3 14.89 33.41 12.64
C THR A 3 13.63 34.25 12.86
N THR A 4 12.91 34.60 11.79
CA THR A 4 11.69 35.41 11.84
C THR A 4 10.52 34.79 11.06
N ALA A 5 9.29 35.21 11.36
CA ALA A 5 8.09 34.77 10.63
C ALA A 5 8.16 35.11 9.12
N THR A 6 8.75 36.26 8.78
CA THR A 6 8.95 36.70 7.40
C THR A 6 9.92 35.79 6.65
N GLU A 7 11.04 35.42 7.27
CA GLU A 7 12.02 34.50 6.66
C GLU A 7 11.44 33.10 6.47
N ASN A 8 10.66 32.59 7.43
CA ASN A 8 9.94 31.33 7.31
C ASN A 8 8.93 31.38 6.15
N ARG A 9 8.21 32.49 5.98
CA ARG A 9 7.28 32.68 4.86
C ARG A 9 8.01 32.66 3.52
N GLN A 10 9.10 33.41 3.39
CA GLN A 10 9.93 33.42 2.17
C GLN A 10 10.53 32.05 1.86
N LEU A 11 10.88 31.26 2.87
CA LEU A 11 11.33 29.88 2.67
C LEU A 11 10.21 28.99 2.10
N VAL A 12 9.00 29.10 2.66
CA VAL A 12 7.82 28.37 2.16
C VAL A 12 7.49 28.76 0.72
N ASP A 13 7.50 30.05 0.41
CA ASP A 13 7.23 30.55 -0.94
C ASP A 13 8.28 30.02 -1.93
N ARG A 14 9.57 29.97 -1.55
CA ARG A 14 10.62 29.34 -2.38
C ARG A 14 10.43 27.84 -2.57
N LEU A 15 10.01 27.11 -1.52
CA LEU A 15 9.71 25.68 -1.62
C LEU A 15 8.52 25.41 -2.54
N LEU A 16 7.53 26.31 -2.55
CA LEU A 16 6.35 26.22 -3.41
C LEU A 16 6.59 26.74 -4.83
N ALA A 17 7.60 27.58 -5.08
CA ALA A 17 7.86 28.18 -6.38
C ALA A 17 8.12 27.17 -7.51
N GLY A 18 8.66 25.99 -7.18
CA GLY A 18 8.82 24.87 -8.12
C GLY A 18 7.54 24.07 -8.39
N THR A 19 6.40 24.54 -7.86
CA THR A 19 5.09 23.89 -7.95
C THR A 19 4.06 24.90 -8.45
N ASN A 20 2.93 24.43 -9.00
CA ASN A 20 1.83 25.31 -9.42
C ASN A 20 0.91 25.71 -8.24
N ARG A 21 1.47 25.88 -7.03
CA ARG A 21 0.71 26.13 -5.79
C ARG A 21 1.19 27.41 -5.12
N ARG A 22 0.25 28.16 -4.53
CA ARG A 22 0.51 29.41 -3.82
C ARG A 22 -0.18 29.40 -2.46
N LEU A 23 0.53 29.87 -1.44
CA LEU A 23 -0.01 30.01 -0.08
C LEU A 23 -0.40 31.48 0.13
N ASP A 24 -1.70 31.77 0.20
CA ASP A 24 -2.26 33.10 0.41
C ASP A 24 -3.66 33.03 1.07
N ALA A 25 -4.30 34.18 1.31
CA ALA A 25 -5.58 34.23 2.00
C ALA A 25 -6.72 33.49 1.27
N SER A 26 -6.64 33.35 -0.06
CA SER A 26 -7.62 32.59 -0.85
C SER A 26 -7.36 31.08 -0.82
N SER A 27 -6.13 30.68 -0.51
CA SER A 27 -5.68 29.29 -0.40
C SER A 27 -4.78 29.11 0.83
N ALA A 28 -5.38 29.24 2.02
CA ALA A 28 -4.66 29.29 3.30
C ALA A 28 -4.07 27.94 3.76
N ILE A 29 -4.41 26.85 3.08
CA ILE A 29 -3.86 25.50 3.30
C ILE A 29 -3.24 25.03 1.98
N GLN A 30 -1.95 24.67 2.02
CA GLN A 30 -1.27 24.07 0.89
C GLN A 30 -0.60 22.75 1.26
N GLN A 31 -0.73 21.78 0.36
CA GLN A 31 0.00 20.53 0.39
C GLN A 31 0.69 20.34 -0.95
N ALA A 32 2.00 20.12 -0.93
CA ALA A 32 2.80 20.05 -2.15
C ALA A 32 3.97 19.08 -2.01
N ARG A 33 4.36 18.46 -3.14
CA ARG A 33 5.65 17.78 -3.26
C ARG A 33 6.71 18.84 -3.58
N VAL A 34 7.75 18.88 -2.76
CA VAL A 34 8.84 19.86 -2.83
C VAL A 34 10.19 19.13 -2.83
N LEU A 35 11.28 19.86 -3.07
CA LEU A 35 12.64 19.31 -3.12
C LEU A 35 12.75 18.15 -4.14
N ASP A 36 12.35 18.41 -5.39
CA ASP A 36 12.31 17.42 -6.47
C ASP A 36 11.49 16.17 -6.12
N GLY A 37 10.44 16.38 -5.33
CA GLY A 37 9.53 15.32 -4.91
C GLY A 37 10.04 14.43 -3.77
N LYS A 38 11.16 14.80 -3.12
CA LYS A 38 11.76 14.09 -1.98
C LYS A 38 11.11 14.45 -0.64
N ALA A 39 10.21 15.43 -0.60
CA ALA A 39 9.47 15.76 0.60
C ALA A 39 8.06 16.23 0.28
N ARG A 40 7.14 15.99 1.21
CA ARG A 40 5.83 16.62 1.24
C ARG A 40 5.85 17.77 2.23
N LEU A 41 5.43 18.93 1.74
CA LEU A 41 5.19 20.14 2.51
C LEU A 41 3.68 20.22 2.80
N THR A 42 3.33 20.45 4.06
CA THR A 42 2.02 20.97 4.47
C THR A 42 2.25 22.34 5.10
N ALA A 43 1.65 23.39 4.54
CA ALA A 43 1.74 24.75 5.04
C ALA A 43 0.35 25.33 5.28
N VAL A 44 0.16 25.96 6.44
CA VAL A 44 -1.10 26.58 6.87
C VAL A 44 -0.82 27.98 7.39
N ILE A 45 -1.64 28.96 7.01
CA ILE A 45 -1.55 30.35 7.47
C ILE A 45 -2.89 30.84 8.05
N PRO A 46 -2.88 31.97 8.80
CA PRO A 46 -4.11 32.62 9.23
C PRO A 46 -5.10 32.89 8.08
N PRO A 47 -6.42 32.80 8.34
CA PRO A 47 -7.06 32.58 9.64
C PRO A 47 -7.23 31.10 10.04
N VAL A 48 -6.77 30.14 9.23
CA VAL A 48 -6.95 28.69 9.51
C VAL A 48 -6.08 28.24 10.69
N SER A 49 -4.93 28.90 10.88
CA SER A 49 -4.04 28.71 12.03
C SER A 49 -3.70 30.06 12.66
N ASP A 50 -3.29 30.07 13.93
CA ASP A 50 -2.92 31.32 14.64
C ASP A 50 -1.68 32.01 14.03
N GLN A 51 -0.80 31.22 13.40
CA GLN A 51 0.44 31.66 12.75
C GLN A 51 0.80 30.72 11.59
N LEU A 52 1.87 31.04 10.84
CA LEU A 52 2.41 30.14 9.83
C LEU A 52 2.83 28.80 10.48
N SER A 53 2.15 27.71 10.10
CA SER A 53 2.46 26.35 10.51
C SER A 53 2.95 25.54 9.32
N VAL A 54 4.12 24.93 9.44
CA VAL A 54 4.76 24.21 8.33
C VAL A 54 5.26 22.86 8.82
N THR A 55 4.84 21.81 8.14
CA THR A 55 5.36 20.45 8.33
C THR A 55 6.02 19.97 7.05
N LEU A 56 7.29 19.57 7.14
CA LEU A 56 8.01 18.90 6.07
C LEU A 56 8.20 17.43 6.43
N ARG A 57 7.55 16.54 5.68
CA ARG A 57 7.80 15.09 5.75
C ARG A 57 8.75 14.73 4.63
N LYS A 58 10.02 14.49 4.97
CA LYS A 58 10.99 13.95 4.02
C LYS A 58 10.68 12.48 3.74
N TYR A 59 10.69 12.13 2.47
CA TYR A 59 10.67 10.76 2.01
C TYR A 59 12.12 10.30 1.93
N THR A 60 12.51 9.38 2.81
CA THR A 60 13.72 8.60 2.57
C THR A 60 13.40 7.72 1.37
N VAL A 61 13.92 8.07 0.21
CA VAL A 61 13.92 7.18 -0.95
C VAL A 61 14.78 5.99 -0.54
N ALA A 62 14.11 4.91 -0.18
CA ALA A 62 14.78 3.69 0.20
C ALA A 62 14.44 2.65 -0.87
N ASP A 63 15.48 2.10 -1.48
CA ASP A 63 15.38 1.01 -2.45
C ASP A 63 15.10 -0.30 -1.73
N GLU A 64 13.92 -0.38 -1.10
CA GLU A 64 13.55 -1.52 -0.26
C GLU A 64 13.16 -2.70 -1.14
N THR A 65 13.82 -3.83 -0.94
CA THR A 65 13.58 -5.10 -1.63
C THR A 65 13.09 -6.13 -0.62
N LEU A 66 12.58 -7.27 -1.10
CA LEU A 66 12.23 -8.36 -0.20
C LEU A 66 13.46 -8.84 0.60
N ALA A 67 14.65 -8.87 -0.01
CA ALA A 67 15.90 -9.15 0.67
C ALA A 67 16.23 -8.12 1.78
N SER A 68 15.99 -6.82 1.56
CA SER A 68 16.24 -5.80 2.60
C SER A 68 15.30 -5.97 3.80
N LEU A 69 14.06 -6.44 3.59
CA LEU A 69 13.13 -6.75 4.67
C LEU A 69 13.59 -7.96 5.49
N VAL A 70 14.18 -8.97 4.85
CA VAL A 70 14.78 -10.13 5.52
C VAL A 70 16.01 -9.72 6.33
N GLU A 71 16.91 -8.93 5.74
CA GLU A 71 18.13 -8.44 6.41
C GLU A 71 17.80 -7.67 7.70
N ARG A 72 16.72 -6.87 7.68
CA ARG A 72 16.21 -6.13 8.83
C ARG A 72 15.38 -6.97 9.80
N ARG A 73 15.25 -8.27 9.55
CA ARG A 73 14.45 -9.22 10.35
C ARG A 73 12.99 -8.79 10.49
N SER A 74 12.45 -8.12 9.46
CA SER A 74 11.03 -7.76 9.39
C SER A 74 10.17 -9.01 9.19
N LEU A 75 10.65 -9.91 8.32
CA LEU A 75 10.04 -11.20 7.97
C LEU A 75 11.13 -12.23 7.62
N PRO A 76 10.87 -13.54 7.77
CA PRO A 76 11.83 -14.60 7.44
C PRO A 76 11.91 -14.85 5.94
N ASP A 77 12.99 -15.47 5.46
CA ASP A 77 13.19 -15.78 4.03
C ASP A 77 12.01 -16.52 3.38
N ALA A 78 11.41 -17.49 4.07
CA ALA A 78 10.27 -18.25 3.54
C ALA A 78 9.06 -17.35 3.26
N ALA A 79 8.76 -16.42 4.18
CA ALA A 79 7.71 -15.42 3.97
C ALA A 79 8.07 -14.43 2.86
N ALA A 80 9.36 -14.10 2.69
CA ALA A 80 9.84 -13.26 1.61
C ALA A 80 9.67 -13.94 0.26
N GLY A 81 10.05 -15.21 0.16
CA GLY A 81 9.82 -16.06 -1.02
C GLY A 81 8.34 -16.15 -1.36
N PHE A 82 7.47 -16.20 -0.35
CA PHE A 82 6.02 -16.21 -0.57
C PHE A 82 5.50 -14.89 -1.12
N LEU A 83 5.95 -13.75 -0.59
CA LEU A 83 5.63 -12.44 -1.18
C LEU A 83 6.17 -12.30 -2.60
N TRP A 84 7.35 -12.86 -2.89
CA TRP A 84 7.89 -12.91 -4.25
C TRP A 84 6.98 -13.71 -5.18
N ALA A 85 6.54 -14.90 -4.76
CA ALA A 85 5.64 -15.74 -5.56
C ALA A 85 4.28 -15.08 -5.81
N LEU A 86 3.72 -14.40 -4.80
CA LEU A 86 2.53 -13.58 -4.95
C LEU A 86 2.73 -12.45 -5.98
N ALA A 87 3.92 -11.84 -6.02
CA ALA A 87 4.26 -10.81 -6.99
C ALA A 87 4.34 -11.38 -8.42
N GLN A 88 4.97 -12.55 -8.58
CA GLN A 88 5.00 -13.29 -9.87
C GLN A 88 3.60 -13.64 -10.36
N ALA A 89 2.69 -13.93 -9.44
CA ALA A 89 1.32 -14.29 -9.74
C ALA A 89 0.39 -13.07 -9.93
N ALA A 90 0.89 -11.83 -9.83
CA ALA A 90 0.05 -10.63 -9.74
C ALA A 90 -1.14 -10.81 -8.78
N ALA A 91 -0.88 -11.42 -7.61
CA ALA A 91 -1.91 -11.71 -6.62
C ALA A 91 -2.42 -10.44 -5.95
N SER A 92 -3.64 -10.51 -5.44
CA SER A 92 -4.24 -9.40 -4.69
C SER A 92 -3.79 -9.41 -3.23
N VAL A 93 -2.94 -8.44 -2.86
CA VAL A 93 -2.28 -8.38 -1.55
C VAL A 93 -2.59 -7.08 -0.84
N LEU A 94 -3.21 -7.17 0.33
CA LEU A 94 -3.40 -6.02 1.23
C LEU A 94 -2.22 -5.89 2.18
N PHE A 95 -1.65 -4.69 2.27
CA PHE A 95 -0.67 -4.35 3.31
C PHE A 95 -1.34 -3.52 4.40
N SER A 96 -1.44 -4.06 5.61
CA SER A 96 -2.16 -3.42 6.73
C SER A 96 -1.26 -3.17 7.94
N GLY A 97 -1.75 -2.37 8.90
CA GLY A 97 -1.02 -1.99 10.10
C GLY A 97 -1.21 -0.54 10.52
N PRO A 98 -0.78 -0.18 11.75
CA PRO A 98 -0.90 1.17 12.28
C PRO A 98 0.01 2.17 11.56
N THR A 99 -0.14 3.45 11.91
CA THR A 99 0.67 4.53 11.33
C THR A 99 2.16 4.33 11.61
N GLY A 100 2.97 4.38 10.55
CA GLY A 100 4.42 4.21 10.64
C GLY A 100 4.91 2.76 10.81
N ALA A 101 4.03 1.76 10.64
CA ALA A 101 4.41 0.34 10.64
C ALA A 101 5.23 -0.10 9.43
N GLY A 102 5.31 0.72 8.37
CA GLY A 102 6.08 0.41 7.17
C GLY A 102 5.29 -0.26 6.05
N LYS A 103 3.95 -0.11 6.04
CA LYS A 103 3.06 -0.68 4.99
C LYS A 103 3.53 -0.33 3.57
N THR A 104 3.73 0.96 3.29
CA THR A 104 4.18 1.45 1.99
C THR A 104 5.57 0.93 1.64
N THR A 105 6.44 0.73 2.64
CA THR A 105 7.76 0.12 2.46
C THR A 105 7.64 -1.35 2.04
N ALA A 106 6.81 -2.14 2.72
CA ALA A 106 6.59 -3.54 2.36
C ALA A 106 5.90 -3.70 1.00
N MET A 107 4.90 -2.85 0.71
CA MET A 107 4.26 -2.81 -0.60
C MET A 107 5.24 -2.41 -1.70
N SER A 108 6.14 -1.45 -1.46
CA SER A 108 7.20 -1.08 -2.42
C SER A 108 8.16 -2.24 -2.69
N ALA A 109 8.55 -2.99 -1.66
CA ALA A 109 9.39 -4.18 -1.82
C ALA A 109 8.70 -5.28 -2.62
N PHE A 110 7.40 -5.50 -2.38
CA PHE A 110 6.56 -6.41 -3.14
C PHE A 110 6.45 -5.99 -4.61
N LEU A 111 6.15 -4.70 -4.88
CA LEU A 111 6.02 -4.18 -6.25
C LEU A 111 7.31 -4.30 -7.06
N ARG A 112 8.48 -4.22 -6.42
CA ARG A 112 9.78 -4.44 -7.07
C ARG A 112 10.06 -5.89 -7.44
N ALA A 113 9.35 -6.83 -6.83
CA ALA A 113 9.43 -8.25 -7.18
C ALA A 113 8.49 -8.62 -8.33
N VAL A 114 7.61 -7.71 -8.77
CA VAL A 114 6.70 -7.95 -9.90
C VAL A 114 7.50 -7.93 -11.21
N PRO A 115 7.27 -8.89 -12.13
CA PRO A 115 7.92 -8.92 -13.43
C PRO A 115 7.78 -7.64 -14.25
N ASP A 116 8.84 -7.27 -14.98
CA ASP A 116 8.88 -6.06 -15.81
C ASP A 116 7.93 -6.09 -17.01
N ASP A 117 7.52 -7.28 -17.45
CA ASP A 117 6.55 -7.48 -18.53
C ASP A 117 5.09 -7.29 -18.08
N MET A 118 4.84 -7.19 -16.76
CA MET A 118 3.53 -6.84 -16.22
C MET A 118 3.27 -5.34 -16.28
N CYS A 119 2.03 -4.99 -16.60
CA CYS A 119 1.54 -3.63 -16.62
C CYS A 119 0.98 -3.24 -15.24
N ILE A 120 1.76 -2.48 -14.47
CA ILE A 120 1.38 -1.97 -13.16
C ILE A 120 0.81 -0.55 -13.28
N ARG A 121 -0.38 -0.32 -12.73
CA ARG A 121 -0.99 1.02 -12.63
C ARG A 121 -1.04 1.46 -11.18
N MET A 122 -0.28 2.48 -10.82
CA MET A 122 -0.21 3.00 -9.46
C MET A 122 -1.00 4.28 -9.31
N CYS A 123 -1.85 4.35 -8.29
CA CYS A 123 -2.60 5.54 -7.93
C CYS A 123 -2.30 5.95 -6.49
N GLU A 124 -1.88 7.19 -6.27
CA GLU A 124 -1.76 7.75 -4.91
C GLU A 124 -2.37 9.15 -4.85
N GLU A 125 -2.78 9.58 -3.66
CA GLU A 125 -3.18 10.98 -3.51
C GLU A 125 -2.00 11.95 -3.51
N VAL A 126 -0.92 11.54 -2.86
CA VAL A 126 0.37 12.21 -2.89
C VAL A 126 1.39 11.13 -3.12
N ARG A 127 2.23 11.30 -4.13
CA ARG A 127 3.21 10.28 -4.51
C ARG A 127 4.25 10.07 -3.42
N GLU A 128 4.20 8.90 -2.79
CA GLU A 128 5.18 8.40 -1.80
C GLU A 128 5.96 7.20 -2.35
N LEU A 129 5.35 6.38 -3.21
CA LEU A 129 5.98 5.21 -3.82
C LEU A 129 7.10 5.61 -4.78
N HIS A 130 8.25 4.96 -4.60
CA HIS A 130 9.43 5.12 -5.41
C HIS A 130 9.93 3.75 -5.88
N ILE A 131 9.33 3.26 -6.95
CA ILE A 131 9.75 2.04 -7.63
C ILE A 131 10.22 2.39 -9.05
N PRO A 132 11.24 1.69 -9.58
CA PRO A 132 11.54 1.72 -11.00
C PRO A 132 10.28 1.34 -11.79
N LEU A 133 9.92 2.13 -12.80
CA LEU A 133 8.79 1.82 -13.66
C LEU A 133 9.29 1.03 -14.87
N SER A 134 8.65 -0.12 -15.14
CA SER A 134 8.77 -0.76 -16.44
C SER A 134 8.17 0.12 -17.54
N LEU A 135 8.50 -0.17 -18.81
CA LEU A 135 7.99 0.58 -19.96
C LEU A 135 6.46 0.60 -20.07
N HIS A 136 5.79 -0.40 -19.49
CA HIS A 136 4.34 -0.56 -19.55
C HIS A 136 3.62 0.00 -18.32
N SER A 137 4.36 0.31 -17.26
CA SER A 137 3.82 0.76 -15.98
C SER A 137 3.69 2.28 -15.92
N SER A 138 2.72 2.77 -15.14
CA SER A 138 2.53 4.22 -14.97
C SER A 138 2.02 4.58 -13.60
N PHE A 139 2.33 5.82 -13.21
CA PHE A 139 1.96 6.37 -11.92
C PHE A 139 0.99 7.55 -12.12
N TYR A 140 -0.08 7.57 -11.33
CA TYR A 140 -1.12 8.58 -11.34
C TYR A 140 -1.24 9.20 -9.94
N GLU A 141 -1.20 10.52 -9.86
CA GLU A 141 -1.31 11.29 -8.61
C GLU A 141 -2.62 12.07 -8.61
N ALA A 142 -3.41 11.97 -7.54
CA ALA A 142 -4.68 12.69 -7.43
C ALA A 142 -4.44 14.20 -7.46
N SER A 143 -5.31 14.94 -8.14
CA SER A 143 -5.19 16.39 -8.19
C SER A 143 -6.21 17.06 -7.29
N THR A 144 -5.72 17.71 -6.23
CA THR A 144 -6.53 18.54 -5.33
C THR A 144 -6.80 19.94 -5.89
N VAL A 145 -6.18 20.31 -7.02
CA VAL A 145 -6.33 21.61 -7.68
C VAL A 145 -6.82 21.39 -9.10
N ALA A 146 -7.81 22.18 -9.50
CA ALA A 146 -8.22 22.27 -10.89
C ALA A 146 -7.06 22.78 -11.74
N MET A 147 -6.54 22.00 -12.69
CA MET A 147 -5.64 22.57 -13.70
C MET A 147 -6.48 23.54 -14.55
N ASP A 148 -6.07 24.80 -14.63
CA ASP A 148 -6.67 25.83 -15.48
C ASP A 148 -8.19 25.98 -15.36
N GLY A 149 -8.73 25.91 -14.14
CA GLY A 149 -10.19 26.02 -13.89
C GLY A 149 -11.00 24.75 -14.17
N GLY A 150 -10.34 23.62 -14.45
CA GLY A 150 -10.95 22.32 -14.74
C GLY A 150 -11.37 21.47 -13.53
N ARG A 151 -11.56 20.16 -13.75
CA ARG A 151 -12.04 19.20 -12.75
C ARG A 151 -10.90 18.71 -11.84
N ARG A 152 -11.18 18.51 -10.55
CA ARG A 152 -10.30 17.78 -9.62
C ARG A 152 -10.42 16.28 -9.89
N TYR A 153 -9.30 15.57 -9.89
CA TYR A 153 -9.28 14.11 -10.05
C TYR A 153 -9.06 13.46 -8.71
N SER A 154 -10.09 12.79 -8.19
CA SER A 154 -10.00 12.00 -6.97
C SER A 154 -9.23 10.71 -7.20
N LEU A 155 -8.80 10.06 -6.12
CA LEU A 155 -8.18 8.73 -6.20
C LEU A 155 -9.12 7.71 -6.89
N ARG A 156 -10.42 7.82 -6.60
CA ARG A 156 -11.47 7.03 -7.24
C ARG A 156 -11.53 7.23 -8.76
N ASP A 157 -11.42 8.47 -9.23
CA ASP A 157 -11.40 8.77 -10.68
C ASP A 157 -10.19 8.13 -11.37
N LEU A 158 -9.02 8.18 -10.71
CA LEU A 158 -7.80 7.57 -11.24
C LEU A 158 -7.91 6.05 -11.35
N ILE A 159 -8.46 5.38 -10.33
CA ILE A 159 -8.68 3.93 -10.35
C ILE A 159 -9.59 3.55 -11.52
N LYS A 160 -10.69 4.28 -11.75
CA LYS A 160 -11.60 4.03 -12.88
C LYS A 160 -10.88 4.09 -14.23
N VAL A 161 -10.02 5.08 -14.43
CA VAL A 161 -9.22 5.21 -15.66
C VAL A 161 -8.22 4.06 -15.78
N CYS A 162 -7.54 3.69 -14.70
CA CYS A 162 -6.59 2.58 -14.70
C CYS A 162 -7.27 1.24 -15.04
N LEU A 163 -8.45 0.98 -14.49
CA LEU A 163 -9.22 -0.23 -14.78
C LEU A 163 -9.84 -0.27 -16.18
N ALA A 164 -9.90 0.86 -16.88
CA ALA A 164 -10.27 0.90 -18.29
C ALA A 164 -9.10 0.57 -19.24
N GLN A 165 -7.89 0.41 -18.68
CA GLN A 165 -6.69 0.01 -19.40
C GLN A 165 -6.44 -1.49 -19.18
N ARG A 166 -5.59 -2.10 -20.01
CA ARG A 166 -5.06 -3.45 -19.72
C ARG A 166 -4.09 -3.33 -18.56
N VAL A 167 -4.51 -3.77 -17.38
CA VAL A 167 -3.73 -3.75 -16.13
C VAL A 167 -3.61 -5.17 -15.59
N ASP A 168 -2.38 -5.59 -15.27
CA ASP A 168 -2.12 -6.88 -14.64
C ASP A 168 -2.21 -6.75 -13.11
N LEU A 169 -1.66 -5.64 -12.57
CA LEU A 169 -1.70 -5.30 -11.15
C LEU A 169 -2.04 -3.83 -10.92
N LEU A 170 -3.16 -3.56 -10.24
CA LEU A 170 -3.51 -2.23 -9.77
C LEU A 170 -2.88 -1.98 -8.40
N CYS A 171 -2.15 -0.87 -8.23
CA CYS A 171 -1.63 -0.44 -6.95
C CYS A 171 -2.32 0.84 -6.48
N VAL A 172 -2.83 0.84 -5.24
CA VAL A 172 -3.39 2.03 -4.59
C VAL A 172 -2.58 2.33 -3.34
N GLY A 173 -1.94 3.51 -3.28
CA GLY A 173 -1.03 3.89 -2.20
C GLY A 173 -1.61 3.66 -0.81
N GLU A 174 -2.77 4.25 -0.55
CA GLU A 174 -3.52 4.10 0.69
C GLU A 174 -5.01 4.23 0.41
N VAL A 175 -5.80 3.29 0.92
CA VAL A 175 -7.25 3.30 0.83
C VAL A 175 -7.84 3.74 2.17
N ARG A 176 -8.68 4.78 2.12
CA ARG A 176 -9.30 5.45 3.28
C ARG A 176 -10.75 5.89 3.05
N GLY A 177 -11.26 5.75 1.84
CA GLY A 177 -12.55 6.28 1.43
C GLY A 177 -13.22 5.52 0.30
N GLU A 178 -14.11 6.22 -0.40
CA GLU A 178 -14.97 5.69 -1.45
C GLU A 178 -14.24 5.02 -2.62
N GLU A 179 -12.95 5.32 -2.82
CA GLU A 179 -12.11 4.66 -3.82
C GLU A 179 -12.01 3.14 -3.62
N ALA A 180 -12.20 2.66 -2.39
CA ALA A 180 -12.25 1.24 -2.06
C ALA A 180 -13.29 0.50 -2.90
N TYR A 181 -14.43 1.13 -3.21
CA TYR A 181 -15.46 0.50 -4.02
C TYR A 181 -14.98 0.13 -5.42
N GLU A 182 -14.12 0.93 -6.04
CA GLU A 182 -13.63 0.64 -7.38
C GLU A 182 -12.68 -0.58 -7.38
N LEU A 183 -12.10 -0.96 -6.25
CA LEU A 183 -11.32 -2.19 -6.14
C LEU A 183 -12.19 -3.45 -6.33
N THR A 184 -13.49 -3.39 -6.02
CA THR A 184 -14.43 -4.48 -6.37
C THR A 184 -14.50 -4.73 -7.88
N ARG A 185 -14.23 -3.70 -8.69
CA ARG A 185 -14.19 -3.83 -10.16
C ARG A 185 -12.89 -4.45 -10.63
N ALA A 186 -11.78 -4.25 -9.93
CA ALA A 186 -10.53 -4.98 -10.18
C ALA A 186 -10.76 -6.49 -10.03
N VAL A 187 -11.46 -6.90 -8.97
CA VAL A 187 -11.87 -8.30 -8.74
C VAL A 187 -12.67 -8.85 -9.93
N ASN A 188 -13.68 -8.11 -10.39
CA ASN A 188 -14.52 -8.54 -11.51
C ASN A 188 -13.77 -8.58 -12.85
N ALA A 189 -12.75 -7.73 -13.02
CA ALA A 189 -11.89 -7.71 -14.21
C ALA A 189 -10.83 -8.83 -14.20
N GLY A 190 -10.67 -9.54 -13.08
CA GLY A 190 -9.67 -10.60 -12.93
C GLY A 190 -8.23 -10.10 -12.86
N CYS A 191 -8.02 -8.80 -12.62
CA CYS A 191 -6.68 -8.25 -12.39
C CYS A 191 -6.36 -8.25 -10.89
N GLY A 192 -5.10 -8.47 -10.54
CA GLY A 192 -4.64 -8.33 -9.16
C GLY A 192 -4.74 -6.90 -8.68
N PHE A 193 -4.82 -6.71 -7.37
CA PHE A 193 -4.62 -5.39 -6.79
C PHE A 193 -3.85 -5.42 -5.46
N THR A 194 -3.06 -4.39 -5.22
CA THR A 194 -2.42 -4.17 -3.92
C THR A 194 -2.70 -2.79 -3.41
N CYS A 195 -2.93 -2.68 -2.10
CA CYS A 195 -3.04 -1.38 -1.46
C CYS A 195 -2.58 -1.42 -0.02
N THR A 196 -2.31 -0.23 0.53
CA THR A 196 -2.17 -0.09 1.98
C THR A 196 -3.47 0.32 2.64
N ILE A 197 -3.71 -0.15 3.85
CA ILE A 197 -4.86 0.23 4.67
C ILE A 197 -4.47 0.31 6.15
N HIS A 198 -5.05 1.26 6.87
CA HIS A 198 -4.86 1.38 8.32
C HIS A 198 -5.80 0.43 9.05
N ALA A 199 -5.24 -0.43 9.90
CA ALA A 199 -5.98 -1.38 10.74
C ALA A 199 -5.10 -1.83 11.90
N ASN A 200 -5.70 -2.38 12.97
CA ASN A 200 -4.96 -2.93 14.11
C ASN A 200 -4.81 -4.46 14.07
N SER A 201 -5.39 -5.10 13.05
CA SER A 201 -5.16 -6.52 12.71
C SER A 201 -5.37 -6.76 11.22
N ALA A 202 -4.94 -7.92 10.71
CA ALA A 202 -5.20 -8.31 9.33
C ALA A 202 -6.71 -8.47 9.06
N ARG A 203 -7.49 -8.99 10.02
CA ARG A 203 -8.95 -9.13 9.89
C ARG A 203 -9.65 -7.78 9.86
N GLU A 204 -9.27 -6.86 10.75
CA GLU A 204 -9.81 -5.48 10.76
C GLU A 204 -9.53 -4.77 9.43
N ALA A 205 -8.43 -5.08 8.75
CA ALA A 205 -8.13 -4.51 7.44
C ALA A 205 -9.19 -4.86 6.38
N LEU A 206 -9.71 -6.09 6.41
CA LEU A 206 -10.78 -6.53 5.51
C LEU A 206 -12.10 -5.79 5.81
N SER A 207 -12.46 -5.67 7.09
CA SER A 207 -13.63 -4.90 7.52
C SER A 207 -13.51 -3.43 7.14
N ALA A 208 -12.35 -2.80 7.39
CA ALA A 208 -12.10 -1.42 7.02
C ALA A 208 -12.20 -1.18 5.51
N LEU A 209 -11.78 -2.15 4.69
CA LEU A 209 -11.93 -2.05 3.24
C LEU A 209 -13.41 -2.09 2.80
N VAL A 210 -14.21 -2.97 3.42
CA VAL A 210 -15.67 -3.01 3.22
C VAL A 210 -16.29 -1.68 3.64
N GLU A 211 -16.05 -1.21 4.86
CA GLU A 211 -16.58 0.06 5.37
C GLU A 211 -16.22 1.26 4.47
N ASN A 212 -14.97 1.32 4.00
CA ASN A 212 -14.53 2.35 3.07
C ASN A 212 -15.29 2.29 1.75
N SER A 213 -15.60 1.09 1.24
CA SER A 213 -16.36 0.94 0.00
C SER A 213 -17.80 1.43 0.11
N LEU A 214 -18.43 1.35 1.29
CA LEU A 214 -19.80 1.83 1.50
C LEU A 214 -19.92 3.35 1.41
N LYS A 215 -18.82 4.08 1.64
CA LYS A 215 -18.77 5.54 1.49
C LYS A 215 -19.02 5.99 0.04
N ALA A 216 -18.93 5.09 -0.94
CA ALA A 216 -19.20 5.40 -2.34
C ALA A 216 -20.69 5.62 -2.67
N GLY A 217 -21.62 5.24 -1.77
CA GLY A 217 -23.05 5.53 -1.88
C GLY A 217 -23.94 4.59 -1.06
N GLU A 218 -25.10 5.10 -0.62
CA GLU A 218 -26.06 4.38 0.26
C GLU A 218 -26.67 3.13 -0.37
N ASN A 219 -26.62 2.99 -1.71
CA ASN A 219 -27.18 1.86 -2.45
C ASN A 219 -26.24 0.66 -2.57
N ILE A 220 -25.10 0.64 -1.88
CA ILE A 220 -24.13 -0.46 -1.94
C ILE A 220 -24.39 -1.40 -0.77
N PRO A 221 -24.95 -2.61 -0.99
CA PRO A 221 -25.14 -3.55 0.11
C PRO A 221 -23.79 -4.06 0.60
N GLU A 222 -23.59 -4.02 1.92
CA GLU A 222 -22.35 -4.50 2.56
C GLU A 222 -21.98 -5.93 2.17
N SER A 223 -22.99 -6.81 2.10
CA SER A 223 -22.82 -8.20 1.70
C SER A 223 -22.28 -8.36 0.28
N VAL A 224 -22.57 -7.42 -0.63
CA VAL A 224 -22.05 -7.43 -2.01
C VAL A 224 -20.58 -7.03 -2.02
N ALA A 225 -20.22 -5.95 -1.32
CA ALA A 225 -18.83 -5.51 -1.20
C ALA A 225 -17.97 -6.58 -0.51
N ARG A 226 -18.42 -7.10 0.62
CA ARG A 226 -17.77 -8.18 1.37
C ARG A 226 -17.54 -9.41 0.51
N ARG A 227 -18.57 -9.88 -0.20
CA ARG A 227 -18.44 -11.03 -1.12
C ARG A 227 -17.46 -10.77 -2.25
N SER A 228 -17.44 -9.55 -2.80
CA SER A 228 -16.47 -9.17 -3.81
C SER A 228 -15.04 -9.25 -3.27
N PHE A 229 -14.78 -8.69 -2.09
CA PHE A 229 -13.45 -8.72 -1.49
C PHE A 229 -13.03 -10.10 -1.02
N ALA A 230 -13.94 -10.91 -0.46
CA ALA A 230 -13.65 -12.27 -0.03
C ALA A 230 -13.26 -13.21 -1.19
N ARG A 231 -13.69 -12.88 -2.41
CA ARG A 231 -13.30 -13.61 -3.64
C ARG A 231 -12.06 -13.05 -4.31
N GLY A 232 -11.74 -11.77 -4.07
CA GLY A 232 -10.76 -11.03 -4.86
C GLY A 232 -9.47 -10.71 -4.13
N ILE A 233 -9.42 -10.86 -2.82
CA ILE A 233 -8.21 -10.70 -2.01
C ILE A 233 -7.65 -12.09 -1.76
N ASP A 234 -6.37 -12.28 -2.08
CA ASP A 234 -5.69 -13.53 -1.82
C ASP A 234 -5.14 -13.55 -0.39
N VAL A 235 -4.46 -12.46 -0.01
CA VAL A 235 -3.69 -12.40 1.24
C VAL A 235 -3.71 -11.01 1.87
N VAL A 236 -3.70 -10.97 3.20
CA VAL A 236 -3.43 -9.76 4.00
C VAL A 236 -2.10 -9.90 4.73
N VAL A 237 -1.16 -8.99 4.47
CA VAL A 237 0.12 -8.85 5.16
C VAL A 237 -0.04 -7.77 6.22
N HIS A 238 0.00 -8.14 7.50
CA HIS A 238 -0.16 -7.18 8.60
C HIS A 238 1.19 -6.84 9.23
N LEU A 239 1.50 -5.55 9.27
CA LEU A 239 2.73 -5.02 9.84
C LEU A 239 2.48 -4.38 11.19
N ASP A 240 3.36 -4.67 12.13
CA ASP A 240 3.42 -4.04 13.43
C ASP A 240 4.55 -3.01 13.51
N ARG A 241 4.31 -1.98 14.31
CA ARG A 241 5.37 -1.09 14.81
C ARG A 241 5.62 -1.37 16.28
N ARG A 242 6.81 -1.87 16.60
CA ARG A 242 7.25 -2.15 17.96
C ARG A 242 8.24 -1.09 18.40
N LEU A 243 8.15 -0.65 19.65
CA LEU A 243 9.22 0.13 20.27
C LEU A 243 10.42 -0.81 20.49
N GLY A 244 11.61 -0.39 20.08
CA GLY A 244 12.82 -1.15 20.34
C GLY A 244 13.12 -1.22 21.84
N SER A 245 13.74 -2.32 22.28
CA SER A 245 14.30 -2.40 23.63
C SER A 245 15.69 -1.76 23.65
N GLY A 246 16.06 -1.13 24.78
CA GLY A 246 17.44 -0.68 25.02
C GLY A 246 17.94 0.45 24.12
N GLY A 247 17.08 1.40 23.72
CA GLY A 247 17.48 2.56 22.92
C GLY A 247 17.64 2.30 21.42
N THR A 248 17.36 1.08 20.95
CA THR A 248 17.19 0.81 19.52
C THR A 248 15.89 1.46 19.02
N GLY A 249 15.92 2.01 17.80
CA GLY A 249 14.76 2.65 17.19
C GLY A 249 13.54 1.71 17.06
N PRO A 250 12.38 2.22 16.61
CA PRO A 250 11.20 1.38 16.43
C PRO A 250 11.50 0.24 15.44
N ASN A 251 11.19 -0.99 15.85
CA ASN A 251 11.29 -2.18 15.03
C ASN A 251 9.98 -2.38 14.24
N ARG A 252 10.07 -2.55 12.93
CA ARG A 252 8.93 -2.77 12.04
C ARG A 252 8.98 -4.20 11.55
N GLN A 253 7.93 -4.98 11.79
CA GLN A 253 7.91 -6.40 11.49
C GLN A 253 6.56 -6.80 10.92
N VAL A 254 6.55 -7.80 10.04
CA VAL A 254 5.31 -8.48 9.67
C VAL A 254 4.89 -9.35 10.86
N GLY A 255 3.68 -9.12 11.37
CA GLY A 255 3.09 -9.88 12.48
C GLY A 255 2.44 -11.18 12.00
N GLU A 256 1.73 -11.09 10.88
CA GLU A 256 1.01 -12.22 10.27
C GLU A 256 0.82 -12.00 8.77
N ILE A 257 0.65 -13.11 8.04
CA ILE A 257 0.20 -13.17 6.66
C ILE A 257 -1.04 -14.09 6.65
N LEU A 258 -2.22 -13.50 6.45
CA LEU A 258 -3.50 -14.21 6.44
C LEU A 258 -3.91 -14.57 5.01
N ALA A 259 -4.23 -15.83 4.75
CA ALA A 259 -5.02 -16.23 3.59
C ALA A 259 -6.46 -15.78 3.78
N VAL A 260 -7.09 -15.29 2.72
CA VAL A 260 -8.53 -15.01 2.69
C VAL A 260 -9.21 -16.10 1.88
N ALA A 261 -10.21 -16.75 2.49
CA ALA A 261 -11.00 -17.77 1.83
C ALA A 261 -12.35 -17.19 1.39
N PRO A 262 -12.88 -17.62 0.23
CA PRO A 262 -14.26 -17.33 -0.12
C PRO A 262 -15.20 -17.81 0.98
N SER A 263 -16.06 -16.91 1.47
CA SER A 263 -17.04 -17.21 2.50
C SER A 263 -18.42 -16.75 2.06
N LEU A 264 -19.43 -17.59 2.32
CA LEU A 264 -20.84 -17.20 2.26
C LEU A 264 -21.36 -16.69 3.61
N ALA A 265 -20.53 -16.72 4.65
CA ALA A 265 -20.88 -16.22 5.97
C ALA A 265 -20.92 -14.69 6.00
N GLU A 266 -21.49 -14.14 7.08
CA GLU A 266 -21.51 -12.70 7.32
C GLU A 266 -20.12 -12.13 7.65
N ASP A 267 -19.11 -12.98 7.88
CA ASP A 267 -17.73 -12.57 8.09
C ASP A 267 -16.73 -13.23 7.14
N PHE A 268 -15.55 -12.61 7.02
CA PHE A 268 -14.44 -13.17 6.24
C PHE A 268 -13.91 -14.45 6.90
N THR A 269 -13.73 -15.49 6.10
CA THR A 269 -12.99 -16.68 6.52
C THR A 269 -11.52 -16.43 6.22
N THR A 270 -10.67 -16.53 7.24
CA THR A 270 -9.23 -16.28 7.10
C THR A 270 -8.43 -17.28 7.90
N GLU A 271 -7.29 -17.69 7.37
CA GLU A 271 -6.37 -18.59 8.06
C GLU A 271 -4.95 -18.02 7.97
N PRO A 272 -4.19 -17.95 9.08
CA PRO A 272 -2.81 -17.47 9.03
C PRO A 272 -1.97 -18.48 8.27
N ILE A 273 -1.28 -18.05 7.21
CA ILE A 273 -0.22 -18.82 6.54
C ILE A 273 1.06 -18.67 7.35
N PHE A 274 1.39 -17.44 7.74
CA PHE A 274 2.52 -17.17 8.62
C PHE A 274 2.05 -16.34 9.81
N ALA A 275 2.57 -16.64 11.00
CA ALA A 275 2.25 -15.89 12.20
C ALA A 275 3.43 -15.82 13.16
N ARG A 276 3.46 -14.75 13.98
CA ARG A 276 4.29 -14.69 15.19
C ARG A 276 3.41 -15.06 16.38
N THR A 277 3.68 -16.22 16.98
CA THR A 277 2.91 -16.76 18.11
C THR A 277 2.96 -15.87 19.35
N GLN A 278 4.06 -15.16 19.56
CA GLN A 278 4.24 -14.23 20.69
C GLN A 278 5.07 -13.01 20.30
N ARG A 279 5.08 -12.02 21.20
CA ARG A 279 5.90 -10.80 21.05
C ARG A 279 7.38 -11.20 20.96
N ASN A 280 8.04 -10.79 19.88
CA ASN A 280 9.43 -11.12 19.52
C ASN A 280 9.70 -12.57 19.09
N ALA A 281 8.70 -13.44 19.02
CA ALA A 281 8.87 -14.76 18.42
C ALA A 281 9.23 -14.62 16.94
N PRO A 282 10.02 -15.56 16.38
CA PRO A 282 10.16 -15.68 14.93
C PRO A 282 8.77 -15.86 14.31
N MET A 283 8.65 -15.41 13.06
CA MET A 283 7.46 -15.67 12.27
C MET A 283 7.64 -17.03 11.61
N GLU A 284 6.63 -17.88 11.70
CA GLU A 284 6.71 -19.26 11.25
C GLU A 284 5.52 -19.59 10.36
N TRP A 285 5.73 -20.52 9.42
CA TRP A 285 4.65 -21.10 8.65
C TRP A 285 3.78 -21.96 9.58
N THR A 286 2.47 -21.78 9.51
CA THR A 286 1.50 -22.44 10.39
C THR A 286 1.11 -23.84 9.91
N GLY A 287 1.55 -24.23 8.71
CA GLY A 287 1.06 -25.41 7.99
C GLY A 287 -0.11 -25.10 7.05
N THR A 288 -0.69 -23.90 7.14
CA THR A 288 -1.80 -23.46 6.28
C THR A 288 -1.30 -23.15 4.87
N MET A 289 -1.99 -23.66 3.87
CA MET A 289 -1.75 -23.34 2.45
C MET A 289 -2.61 -22.16 2.01
N PRO A 290 -2.18 -21.39 0.98
CA PRO A 290 -3.06 -20.46 0.28
C PRO A 290 -4.26 -21.16 -0.36
N GLN A 291 -5.19 -20.37 -0.91
CA GLN A 291 -6.34 -20.92 -1.63
C GLN A 291 -5.88 -21.80 -2.81
N PRO A 292 -6.57 -22.91 -3.11
CA PRO A 292 -6.14 -23.86 -4.14
C PRO A 292 -5.88 -23.24 -5.51
N GLU A 293 -6.68 -22.26 -5.92
CA GLU A 293 -6.50 -21.55 -7.19
C GLU A 293 -5.19 -20.75 -7.22
N LEU A 294 -4.87 -20.05 -6.11
CA LEU A 294 -3.63 -19.31 -5.98
C LEU A 294 -2.42 -20.24 -5.87
N THR A 295 -2.52 -21.33 -5.11
CA THR A 295 -1.47 -22.35 -5.01
C THR A 295 -1.12 -22.91 -6.38
N ARG A 296 -2.13 -23.32 -7.17
CA ARG A 296 -1.90 -23.81 -8.53
C ARG A 296 -1.24 -22.76 -9.41
N LYS A 297 -1.70 -21.51 -9.35
CA LYS A 297 -1.12 -20.41 -10.12
C LYS A 297 0.35 -20.17 -9.77
N ILE A 298 0.70 -20.24 -8.48
CA ILE A 298 2.09 -20.12 -8.02
C ILE A 298 2.92 -21.31 -8.50
N ASP A 299 2.42 -22.54 -8.33
CA ASP A 299 3.13 -23.76 -8.73
C ASP A 299 3.43 -23.77 -10.25
N GLU A 300 2.53 -23.26 -11.08
CA GLU A 300 2.72 -23.11 -12.53
C GLU A 300 3.84 -22.11 -12.90
N LEU A 301 4.16 -21.17 -12.01
CA LEU A 301 5.19 -20.14 -12.20
C LEU A 301 6.54 -20.53 -11.58
N LEU A 302 6.56 -21.53 -10.70
CA LEU A 302 7.78 -22.00 -10.06
C LEU A 302 8.60 -22.89 -11.01
N PRO A 303 9.94 -22.96 -10.84
CA PRO A 303 10.76 -23.90 -11.59
C PRO A 303 10.32 -25.35 -11.39
N GLU A 304 10.61 -26.20 -12.37
CA GLU A 304 10.25 -27.62 -12.32
C GLU A 304 10.76 -28.29 -11.03
N GLY A 305 9.85 -28.95 -10.31
CA GLY A 305 10.14 -29.64 -9.05
C GLY A 305 10.06 -28.77 -7.80
N ALA A 306 9.86 -27.46 -7.91
CA ALA A 306 9.57 -26.58 -6.78
C ALA A 306 8.06 -26.36 -6.63
N THR A 307 7.57 -26.37 -5.39
CA THR A 307 6.16 -26.13 -5.08
C THR A 307 5.97 -24.99 -4.10
N THR A 308 4.75 -24.47 -4.03
CA THR A 308 4.30 -23.49 -3.03
C THR A 308 4.59 -24.01 -1.62
N LYS A 309 4.44 -25.32 -1.39
CA LYS A 309 4.72 -25.92 -0.09
C LYS A 309 6.21 -25.83 0.26
N ASP A 310 7.09 -26.16 -0.67
CA ASP A 310 8.55 -26.09 -0.46
C ASP A 310 8.98 -24.65 -0.17
N LEU A 311 8.36 -23.70 -0.85
CA LEU A 311 8.57 -22.27 -0.61
C LEU A 311 8.12 -21.83 0.79
N LEU A 312 6.93 -22.27 1.24
CA LEU A 312 6.38 -21.94 2.56
C LEU A 312 7.17 -22.59 3.70
N ALA A 313 7.63 -23.83 3.49
CA ALA A 313 8.52 -24.54 4.40
C ALA A 313 9.95 -23.98 4.41
N GLY A 314 10.30 -23.15 3.41
CA GLY A 314 11.64 -22.59 3.24
C GLY A 314 12.67 -23.57 2.68
N GLU A 315 12.21 -24.69 2.12
CA GLU A 315 12.96 -25.74 1.44
C GLU A 315 13.39 -25.33 0.03
N TRP A 316 12.60 -24.46 -0.62
CA TRP A 316 12.96 -23.77 -1.87
C TRP A 316 12.91 -22.25 -1.68
N ARG A 317 13.79 -21.50 -2.35
CA ARG A 317 13.85 -20.04 -2.25
C ARG A 317 14.19 -19.39 -3.60
N PRO A 318 13.53 -18.29 -3.98
CA PRO A 318 13.94 -17.49 -5.12
C PRO A 318 15.19 -16.66 -4.78
N HIS A 319 15.87 -16.18 -5.81
CA HIS A 319 16.86 -15.11 -5.66
C HIS A 319 16.12 -13.78 -5.48
N LEU A 320 16.22 -13.18 -4.29
CA LEU A 320 15.52 -11.95 -3.87
C LEU A 320 16.35 -10.68 -4.06
#